data_AF-A0A8T7D9P2-F1
#
_entry.id   AF-A0A8T7D9P2-F1
#
_cell.length_a   1.000
_cell.length_b   1.000
_cell.length_c   1.000
_cell.angle_alpha   90.00
_cell.angle_beta   90.00
_cell.angle_gamma   90.00
#
_symmetry.space_group_name_H-M   'P 1'
#
loop_
_entity.id
_entity.type
_entity.pdbx_description
1 polymer ?
#
loop_
_entity_poly.entity_id
_entity_poly.type
_entity_poly.pdbx_seq_one_letter_code
_entity_poly.pdbx_strand_id
1 'polypeptide(L)'
;MFVKDDLHHQIASREGNPEGGLLCQDCHTSVDMHGDGNIPGTTLAQVEIECSDCHGSAKKYPWELPLGYGDEFAMDIGDTPRGTTGKIPPYMRKGEVTKLAEGEAYLLTSRGNPFGNVVKTKDNTVLVSSASGSRFEVPVLMNIHKDKAFKTQDSQVAMWDIPAHMESMECYACHADWAPQCYGCHVTMDYSKGKMDVDWIKNANSAGPDGLTADGPVGTNGLKSAGKASETRSY
;
A
#
# COMPACT_ATOMS: atom_id res chain seq x y z
N MET A 1 0.29 5.99 -16.40
CA MET A 1 0.33 5.16 -15.19
C MET A 1 -0.86 5.61 -14.36
N PHE A 2 -1.80 4.72 -14.12
CA PHE A 2 -3.15 5.05 -13.69
C PHE A 2 -3.29 4.71 -12.21
N VAL A 3 -2.87 5.65 -11.37
CA VAL A 3 -2.93 5.63 -9.91
C VAL A 3 -3.57 6.96 -9.53
N LYS A 4 -4.76 6.95 -8.90
CA LYS A 4 -5.25 8.14 -8.20
C LYS A 4 -4.21 8.47 -7.13
N ASP A 5 -3.97 9.76 -6.88
CA ASP A 5 -2.85 10.22 -6.05
C ASP A 5 -3.00 9.69 -4.61
N ASP A 6 -2.38 8.53 -4.37
CA ASP A 6 -2.31 7.84 -3.08
C ASP A 6 -1.88 8.86 -2.03
N LEU A 7 -2.50 8.82 -0.85
CA LEU A 7 -2.14 9.68 0.28
C LEU A 7 -0.64 9.63 0.57
N HIS A 8 0.00 8.49 0.31
CA HIS A 8 1.44 8.31 0.45
C HIS A 8 2.26 9.18 -0.53
N HIS A 9 1.75 9.51 -1.71
CA HIS A 9 2.43 10.34 -2.72
C HIS A 9 2.07 11.83 -2.65
N GLN A 10 1.04 12.19 -1.88
CA GLN A 10 0.61 13.58 -1.75
C GLN A 10 1.66 14.44 -1.04
N ILE A 11 1.92 15.62 -1.61
CA ILE A 11 2.88 16.61 -1.07
C ILE A 11 2.54 17.04 0.36
N ALA A 12 1.25 17.05 0.71
CA ALA A 12 0.77 17.39 2.04
C ALA A 12 -0.11 16.25 2.59
N SER A 13 0.52 15.11 2.86
CA SER A 13 -0.18 13.88 3.26
C SER A 13 -0.90 13.96 4.61
N ARG A 14 -0.28 14.55 5.65
CA ARG A 14 -0.86 14.64 7.00
C ARG A 14 -0.31 15.85 7.75
N GLU A 15 -1.12 16.41 8.65
CA GLU A 15 -0.62 17.33 9.67
C GLU A 15 0.53 16.69 10.48
N GLY A 16 1.61 17.46 10.66
CA GLY A 16 2.84 17.04 11.34
C GLY A 16 3.86 16.32 10.46
N ASN A 17 3.50 15.88 9.26
CA ASN A 17 4.45 15.34 8.30
C ASN A 17 5.18 16.47 7.54
N PRO A 18 6.41 16.22 7.06
CA PRO A 18 7.11 17.18 6.21
C PRO A 18 6.38 17.37 4.87
N GLU A 19 6.68 18.49 4.20
CA GLU A 19 6.26 18.71 2.82
C GLU A 19 6.98 17.71 1.88
N GLY A 20 6.21 17.11 0.97
CA GLY A 20 6.65 16.06 0.06
C GLY A 20 5.83 14.77 0.24
N GLY A 21 6.02 13.84 -0.70
CA GLY A 21 5.40 12.51 -0.67
C GLY A 21 6.47 11.41 -0.69
N LEU A 22 6.04 10.19 -0.36
CA LEU A 22 6.82 8.99 -0.63
C LEU A 22 6.99 8.83 -2.15
N LEU A 23 8.09 8.21 -2.53
CA LEU A 23 8.44 7.87 -3.89
C LEU A 23 8.21 6.37 -4.11
N CYS A 24 8.11 5.96 -5.38
CA CYS A 24 7.82 4.57 -5.72
C CYS A 24 8.78 3.58 -5.03
N GLN A 25 10.07 3.89 -5.00
CA GLN A 25 11.11 3.05 -4.38
C GLN A 25 11.03 2.98 -2.86
N ASP A 26 10.25 3.83 -2.20
CA ASP A 26 10.10 3.82 -0.75
C ASP A 26 9.23 2.65 -0.27
N CYS A 27 8.39 2.11 -1.16
CA CYS A 27 7.57 0.91 -0.92
C CYS A 27 7.99 -0.26 -1.83
N HIS A 28 8.35 0.01 -3.10
CA HIS A 28 8.77 -1.04 -4.02
C HIS A 28 10.22 -1.46 -3.77
N THR A 29 10.39 -2.53 -2.97
CA THR A 29 11.70 -3.02 -2.59
C THR A 29 12.46 -3.63 -3.79
N SER A 30 13.75 -3.94 -3.59
CA SER A 30 14.53 -4.66 -4.59
C SER A 30 13.90 -6.01 -4.97
N VAL A 31 13.27 -6.71 -4.02
CA VAL A 31 12.64 -8.02 -4.26
C VAL A 31 11.36 -7.84 -5.08
N ASP A 32 10.56 -6.84 -4.73
CA ASP A 32 9.36 -6.46 -5.48
C ASP A 32 9.68 -6.11 -6.95
N MET A 33 10.78 -5.39 -7.19
CA MET A 33 11.18 -4.93 -8.53
C MET A 33 11.97 -5.94 -9.37
N HIS A 34 12.81 -6.77 -8.75
CA HIS A 34 13.66 -7.73 -9.47
C HIS A 34 13.13 -9.17 -9.43
N GLY A 35 12.05 -9.38 -8.68
CA GLY A 35 11.49 -10.70 -8.41
C GLY A 35 12.11 -11.36 -7.19
N ASP A 36 11.33 -12.22 -6.56
CA ASP A 36 11.69 -13.08 -5.44
C ASP A 36 12.08 -14.50 -5.88
N GLY A 37 11.98 -14.79 -7.19
CA GLY A 37 12.22 -16.10 -7.78
C GLY A 37 11.02 -17.05 -7.76
N ASN A 38 9.86 -16.60 -7.27
CA ASN A 38 8.62 -17.36 -7.26
C ASN A 38 7.74 -17.00 -8.48
N ILE A 39 6.82 -17.91 -8.83
CA ILE A 39 5.78 -17.65 -9.82
C ILE A 39 4.46 -17.44 -9.07
N PRO A 40 3.93 -16.21 -9.03
CA PRO A 40 2.64 -15.96 -8.40
C PRO A 40 1.48 -16.35 -9.34
N GLY A 41 0.39 -16.87 -8.76
CA GLY A 41 -0.84 -17.17 -9.50
C GLY A 41 -1.69 -15.92 -9.84
N THR A 42 -1.40 -14.78 -9.21
CA THR A 42 -2.12 -13.51 -9.38
C THR A 42 -1.15 -12.33 -9.20
N THR A 43 -1.43 -11.20 -9.85
CA THR A 43 -0.63 -9.97 -9.73
C THR A 43 -0.64 -9.40 -8.30
N LEU A 44 -1.69 -9.64 -7.53
CA LEU A 44 -1.77 -9.21 -6.12
C LEU A 44 -0.69 -9.89 -5.27
N ALA A 45 -0.46 -11.19 -5.48
CA ALA A 45 0.54 -11.94 -4.72
C ALA A 45 1.99 -11.51 -5.04
N GLN A 46 2.20 -10.73 -6.11
CA GLN A 46 3.52 -10.18 -6.40
C GLN A 46 3.88 -9.03 -5.46
N VAL A 47 2.89 -8.28 -4.96
CA VAL A 47 3.09 -7.15 -4.06
C VAL A 47 3.67 -7.68 -2.75
N GLU A 48 4.89 -7.25 -2.42
CA GLU A 48 5.58 -7.72 -1.21
C GLU A 48 5.12 -7.03 0.07
N ILE A 49 4.86 -5.73 -0.02
CA ILE A 49 4.64 -4.88 1.15
C ILE A 49 3.16 -4.83 1.50
N GLU A 50 2.86 -5.19 2.74
CA GLU A 50 1.51 -5.12 3.28
C GLU A 50 1.26 -3.83 4.07
N CYS A 51 0.00 -3.41 4.16
CA CYS A 51 -0.40 -2.23 4.95
C CYS A 51 0.06 -2.38 6.41
N SER A 52 -0.05 -3.60 6.92
CA SER A 52 0.28 -3.98 8.29
C SER A 52 1.79 -3.95 8.59
N ASP A 53 2.65 -3.91 7.57
CA ASP A 53 4.12 -3.81 7.70
C ASP A 53 4.56 -2.50 8.31
N CYS A 54 3.81 -1.42 8.07
CA CYS A 54 4.06 -0.12 8.66
C CYS A 54 3.03 0.25 9.74
N HIS A 55 1.74 -0.04 9.49
CA HIS A 55 0.64 0.44 10.33
C HIS A 55 0.25 -0.52 11.47
N GLY A 56 0.54 -1.81 11.31
CA GLY A 56 0.10 -2.87 12.22
C GLY A 56 -1.41 -3.10 12.12
N SER A 57 -2.00 -3.55 13.23
CA SER A 57 -3.45 -3.57 13.42
C SER A 57 -3.83 -2.75 14.65
N ALA A 58 -5.14 -2.57 14.88
CA ALA A 58 -5.60 -1.91 16.09
C ALA A 58 -5.37 -2.76 17.37
N LYS A 59 -4.93 -4.02 17.25
CA LYS A 59 -4.62 -4.94 18.37
C LYS A 59 -3.14 -5.23 18.56
N LYS A 60 -2.34 -5.17 17.50
CA LYS A 60 -0.92 -5.59 17.47
C LYS A 60 -0.10 -4.57 16.69
N TYR A 61 1.07 -4.21 17.21
CA TYR A 61 2.05 -3.43 16.45
C TYR A 61 2.58 -4.22 15.23
N PRO A 62 3.18 -3.55 14.22
CA PRO A 62 3.77 -4.25 13.08
C PRO A 62 4.71 -5.39 13.47
N TRP A 63 5.57 -5.21 14.47
CA TRP A 63 6.54 -6.23 14.90
C TRP A 63 5.92 -7.35 15.77
N GLU A 64 4.67 -7.22 16.19
CA GLU A 64 3.93 -8.22 16.98
C GLU A 64 3.08 -9.14 16.12
N LEU A 65 2.84 -8.76 14.87
CA LEU A 65 2.14 -9.60 13.91
C LEU A 65 3.01 -10.79 13.50
N PRO A 66 2.40 -11.95 13.21
CA PRO A 66 3.11 -13.10 12.69
C PRO A 66 3.66 -12.87 11.28
N LEU A 67 4.64 -13.69 10.89
CA LEU A 67 5.06 -13.76 9.48
C LEU A 67 3.91 -14.29 8.64
N GLY A 68 3.71 -13.68 7.46
CA GLY A 68 2.61 -13.98 6.55
C GLY A 68 1.30 -13.26 6.87
N TYR A 69 1.25 -12.36 7.85
CA TYR A 69 0.01 -11.62 8.16
C TYR A 69 -0.43 -10.73 6.98
N GLY A 70 -1.65 -10.94 6.47
CA GLY A 70 -2.16 -10.35 5.22
C GLY A 70 -1.74 -11.09 3.94
N ASP A 71 -0.93 -12.15 4.06
CA ASP A 71 -0.42 -12.98 2.95
C ASP A 71 -0.59 -14.48 3.29
N GLU A 72 -1.66 -14.84 4.02
CA GLU A 72 -1.85 -16.17 4.59
C GLU A 72 -2.27 -17.23 3.56
N PHE A 73 -2.95 -16.82 2.48
CA PHE A 73 -3.51 -17.74 1.47
C PHE A 73 -4.31 -18.91 2.04
N ALA A 74 -5.13 -18.64 3.07
CA ALA A 74 -5.91 -19.64 3.81
C ALA A 74 -5.05 -20.72 4.52
N MET A 75 -3.79 -20.41 4.82
CA MET A 75 -2.91 -21.23 5.65
C MET A 75 -2.89 -20.75 7.10
N ASP A 76 -2.63 -21.67 8.03
CA ASP A 76 -2.33 -21.31 9.43
C ASP A 76 -0.87 -20.83 9.52
N ILE A 77 -0.69 -19.55 9.84
CA ILE A 77 0.61 -18.90 9.99
C ILE A 77 1.09 -18.83 11.46
N GLY A 78 0.26 -19.30 12.40
CA GLY A 78 0.51 -19.19 13.83
C GLY A 78 0.55 -17.75 14.36
N ASP A 79 0.99 -17.60 15.61
CA ASP A 79 0.96 -16.32 16.35
C ASP A 79 2.35 -15.79 16.73
N THR A 80 3.42 -16.43 16.25
CA THR A 80 4.79 -16.06 16.63
C THR A 80 5.13 -14.68 16.05
N PRO A 81 5.46 -13.67 16.87
CA PRO A 81 5.78 -12.33 16.38
C PRO A 81 6.95 -12.34 15.40
N ARG A 82 6.79 -11.69 14.25
CA ARG A 82 7.88 -11.54 13.26
C ARG A 82 9.05 -10.72 13.80
N GLY A 83 8.78 -9.78 14.72
CA GLY A 83 9.80 -9.01 15.40
C GLY A 83 10.38 -7.87 14.57
N THR A 84 11.64 -7.53 14.86
CA THR A 84 12.41 -6.45 14.20
C THR A 84 13.85 -6.92 13.99
N THR A 85 14.63 -6.16 13.22
CA THR A 85 16.04 -6.45 13.00
C THR A 85 16.91 -5.20 13.07
N GLY A 86 18.12 -5.34 13.61
CA GLY A 86 19.16 -4.31 13.51
C GLY A 86 20.06 -4.47 12.27
N LYS A 87 19.81 -5.49 11.44
CA LYS A 87 20.69 -5.86 10.32
C LYS A 87 19.90 -5.89 9.02
N ILE A 88 20.47 -5.25 7.99
CA ILE A 88 20.05 -5.36 6.60
C ILE A 88 21.06 -6.16 5.78
N PRO A 89 20.62 -6.90 4.75
CA PRO A 89 21.49 -7.68 3.88
C PRO A 89 22.46 -6.79 3.08
N PRO A 90 23.59 -7.33 2.58
CA PRO A 90 24.62 -6.53 1.92
C PRO A 90 24.14 -5.74 0.71
N TYR A 91 23.15 -6.23 -0.05
CA TYR A 91 22.63 -5.53 -1.22
C TYR A 91 21.88 -4.24 -0.84
N MET A 92 21.18 -4.20 0.30
CA MET A 92 20.52 -2.99 0.81
C MET A 92 21.50 -1.95 1.33
N ARG A 93 22.77 -2.32 1.53
CA ARG A 93 23.85 -1.38 1.93
C ARG A 93 24.47 -0.65 0.73
N LYS A 94 24.09 -1.03 -0.49
CA LYS A 94 24.56 -0.39 -1.72
C LYS A 94 23.69 0.84 -2.02
N GLY A 95 23.82 1.87 -1.20
CA GLY A 95 23.04 3.11 -1.25
C GLY A 95 23.13 3.88 0.05
N GLU A 96 22.33 4.94 0.20
CA GLU A 96 22.14 5.57 1.50
C GLU A 96 21.32 4.62 2.39
N VAL A 97 21.81 4.38 3.61
CA VAL A 97 21.16 3.49 4.58
C VAL A 97 20.55 4.34 5.68
N THR A 98 19.28 4.08 6.02
CA THR A 98 18.62 4.70 7.16
C THR A 98 19.35 4.33 8.44
N LYS A 99 20.08 5.29 9.03
CA LYS A 99 20.86 5.02 10.25
C LYS A 99 19.92 4.87 11.45
N LEU A 100 20.02 3.74 12.13
CA LEU A 100 19.31 3.50 13.38
C LEU A 100 19.95 4.30 14.51
N ALA A 101 19.15 5.08 15.22
CA ALA A 101 19.51 5.63 16.52
C ALA A 101 19.45 4.53 17.61
N GLU A 102 19.95 4.86 18.80
CA GLU A 102 19.88 3.93 19.94
C GLU A 102 18.42 3.59 20.27
N GLY A 103 18.13 2.28 20.33
CA GLY A 103 16.79 1.76 20.58
C GLY A 103 15.88 1.70 19.35
N GLU A 104 16.35 2.12 18.16
CA GLU A 104 15.63 1.90 16.90
C GLU A 104 15.97 0.55 16.28
N ALA A 105 15.02 0.01 15.50
CA ALA A 105 15.21 -1.21 14.71
C ALA A 105 14.43 -1.12 13.40
N TYR A 106 14.92 -1.79 12.36
CA TYR A 106 14.16 -1.94 11.12
C TYR A 106 12.96 -2.85 11.37
N LEU A 107 11.83 -2.51 10.75
CA LEU A 107 10.70 -3.43 10.68
C LEU A 107 11.01 -4.59 9.74
N LEU A 108 10.33 -5.69 9.97
CA LEU A 108 10.29 -6.84 9.07
C LEU A 108 8.95 -6.83 8.35
N THR A 109 8.96 -7.06 7.05
CA THR A 109 7.75 -7.20 6.23
C THR A 109 6.98 -8.46 6.60
N SER A 110 5.76 -8.64 6.07
CA SER A 110 5.00 -9.89 6.22
C SER A 110 5.79 -11.10 5.74
N ARG A 111 6.66 -10.93 4.75
CA ARG A 111 7.55 -11.98 4.24
C ARG A 111 8.88 -12.12 5.00
N GLY A 112 9.07 -11.33 6.07
CA GLY A 112 10.24 -11.41 6.95
C GLY A 112 11.49 -10.71 6.40
N ASN A 113 11.36 -9.92 5.34
CA ASN A 113 12.47 -9.14 4.79
C ASN A 113 12.68 -7.87 5.62
N PRO A 114 13.93 -7.44 5.86
CA PRO A 114 14.20 -6.14 6.47
C PRO A 114 13.68 -4.99 5.63
N PHE A 115 12.78 -4.17 6.18
CA PHE A 115 12.26 -2.99 5.52
C PHE A 115 13.23 -1.82 5.78
N GLY A 116 14.29 -1.72 4.97
CA GLY A 116 15.48 -0.92 5.25
C GLY A 116 15.30 0.60 5.38
N ASN A 117 14.12 1.13 5.07
CA ASN A 117 13.75 2.53 5.23
C ASN A 117 12.63 2.76 6.25
N VAL A 118 12.12 1.69 6.88
CA VAL A 118 11.03 1.76 7.86
C VAL A 118 11.52 1.28 9.21
N VAL A 119 11.43 2.15 10.21
CA VAL A 119 12.03 1.90 11.53
C VAL A 119 11.02 2.06 12.64
N LYS A 120 11.08 1.11 13.59
CA LYS A 120 10.48 1.25 14.91
C LYS A 120 11.34 2.19 15.75
N THR A 121 10.71 3.13 16.44
CA THR A 121 11.35 3.97 17.46
C THR A 121 11.22 3.36 18.85
N LYS A 122 12.00 3.87 19.81
CA LYS A 122 11.91 3.51 21.23
C LYS A 122 10.53 3.80 21.85
N ASP A 123 9.80 4.77 21.28
CA ASP A 123 8.50 5.23 21.76
C ASP A 123 7.33 4.46 21.10
N ASN A 124 7.63 3.34 20.44
CA ASN A 124 6.67 2.51 19.68
C ASN A 124 5.93 3.30 18.58
N THR A 125 6.59 4.29 17.98
CA THR A 125 6.17 4.90 16.72
C THR A 125 6.92 4.27 15.56
N VAL A 126 6.42 4.50 14.34
CA VAL A 126 7.05 4.02 13.11
C VAL A 126 7.37 5.21 12.22
N LEU A 127 8.60 5.23 11.70
CA LEU A 127 9.08 6.27 10.80
C LEU A 127 9.50 5.66 9.47
N VAL A 128 9.05 6.26 8.37
CA VAL A 128 9.45 5.90 7.01
C VAL A 128 10.38 6.99 6.48
N SER A 129 11.57 6.60 6.04
CA SER A 129 12.52 7.50 5.39
C SER A 129 12.33 7.40 3.88
N SER A 130 11.98 8.52 3.25
CA SER A 130 11.88 8.60 1.80
C SER A 130 13.25 8.80 1.18
N ALA A 131 13.44 8.29 -0.03
CA ALA A 131 14.61 8.58 -0.86
C ALA A 131 14.76 10.07 -1.22
N SER A 132 13.71 10.88 -1.04
CA SER A 132 13.78 12.35 -1.11
C SER A 132 14.57 12.98 0.05
N GLY A 133 14.85 12.22 1.12
CA GLY A 133 15.46 12.68 2.36
C GLY A 133 14.45 13.09 3.44
N SER A 134 13.16 13.16 3.10
CA SER A 134 12.09 13.41 4.07
C SER A 134 11.82 12.17 4.93
N ARG A 135 11.44 12.39 6.20
CA ARG A 135 11.06 11.32 7.14
C ARG A 135 9.64 11.55 7.61
N PHE A 136 8.80 10.54 7.42
CA PHE A 136 7.37 10.60 7.67
C PHE A 136 7.01 9.74 8.88
N GLU A 137 6.08 10.21 9.70
CA GLU A 137 5.55 9.42 10.80
C GLU A 137 4.33 8.63 10.34
N VAL A 138 4.38 7.31 10.54
CA VAL A 138 3.29 6.40 10.17
C VAL A 138 2.21 6.44 11.26
N PRO A 139 0.94 6.61 10.89
CA PRO A 139 -0.18 6.45 11.83
C PRO A 139 -0.33 4.97 12.19
N VAL A 140 0.32 4.55 13.27
CA VAL A 140 0.23 3.18 13.81
C VAL A 140 -1.15 2.98 14.44
N LEU A 141 -1.88 1.97 14.00
CA LEU A 141 -3.28 1.74 14.39
C LEU A 141 -3.43 1.43 15.88
N MET A 142 -2.50 0.67 16.45
CA MET A 142 -2.47 0.38 17.88
C MET A 142 -2.34 1.66 18.72
N ASN A 143 -1.55 2.64 18.27
CA ASN A 143 -1.41 3.92 18.97
C ASN A 143 -2.71 4.73 18.91
N ILE A 144 -3.31 4.83 17.71
CA ILE A 144 -4.61 5.49 17.53
C ILE A 144 -5.67 4.87 18.43
N HIS A 145 -5.71 3.55 18.53
CA HIS A 145 -6.64 2.84 19.39
C HIS A 145 -6.38 3.11 20.88
N LYS A 146 -5.14 2.97 21.34
CA LYS A 146 -4.75 3.21 22.74
C LYS A 146 -5.04 4.64 23.19
N ASP A 147 -4.78 5.60 22.32
CA ASP A 147 -4.96 7.02 22.60
C ASP A 147 -6.40 7.49 22.34
N LYS A 148 -7.28 6.61 21.85
CA LYS A 148 -8.67 6.91 21.45
C LYS A 148 -8.74 8.08 20.46
N ALA A 149 -7.80 8.11 19.51
CA ALA A 149 -7.57 9.21 18.59
C ALA A 149 -8.17 8.97 17.19
N PHE A 150 -9.17 8.09 17.06
CA PHE A 150 -9.88 7.91 15.79
C PHE A 150 -10.55 9.24 15.38
N LYS A 151 -10.43 9.60 14.09
CA LYS A 151 -10.95 10.88 13.59
C LYS A 151 -12.49 10.93 13.58
N THR A 152 -13.13 9.77 13.38
CA THR A 152 -14.59 9.66 13.30
C THR A 152 -15.06 8.39 14.00
N GLN A 153 -16.32 8.39 14.45
CA GLN A 153 -16.95 7.18 15.01
C GLN A 153 -16.95 6.03 13.99
N ASP A 154 -17.26 6.33 12.72
CA ASP A 154 -17.31 5.33 11.66
C ASP A 154 -15.95 4.66 11.45
N SER A 155 -14.85 5.43 11.50
CA SER A 155 -13.50 4.87 11.40
C SER A 155 -13.15 3.95 12.58
N GLN A 156 -13.62 4.27 13.79
CA GLN A 156 -13.45 3.40 14.95
C GLN A 156 -14.25 2.10 14.79
N VAL A 157 -15.49 2.21 14.31
CA VAL A 157 -16.36 1.03 14.10
C VAL A 157 -15.78 0.11 13.03
N ALA A 158 -15.34 0.68 11.91
CA ALA A 158 -14.75 -0.05 10.81
C ALA A 158 -13.45 -0.76 11.21
N MET A 159 -12.54 -0.05 11.89
CA MET A 159 -11.18 -0.54 12.16
C MET A 159 -11.05 -1.36 13.45
N TRP A 160 -12.00 -1.21 14.40
CA TRP A 160 -11.85 -1.76 15.74
C TRP A 160 -13.12 -2.38 16.33
N ASP A 161 -14.24 -1.66 16.38
CA ASP A 161 -15.39 -2.13 17.17
C ASP A 161 -16.03 -3.41 16.57
N ILE A 162 -15.84 -3.64 15.26
CA ILE A 162 -16.26 -4.86 14.56
C ILE A 162 -15.01 -5.66 14.12
N PRO A 163 -14.55 -6.65 14.93
CA PRO A 163 -13.34 -7.41 14.64
C PRO A 163 -13.37 -8.12 13.27
N ALA A 164 -14.56 -8.54 12.83
CA ALA A 164 -14.73 -9.25 11.57
C ALA A 164 -14.18 -8.47 10.37
N HIS A 165 -14.21 -7.14 10.37
CA HIS A 165 -13.63 -6.36 9.26
C HIS A 165 -12.12 -6.62 9.12
N MET A 166 -11.39 -6.62 10.24
CA MET A 166 -9.93 -6.82 10.24
C MET A 166 -9.54 -8.30 10.16
N GLU A 167 -10.47 -9.22 10.36
CA GLU A 167 -10.24 -10.67 10.31
C GLU A 167 -10.64 -11.30 8.97
N SER A 168 -11.48 -10.63 8.17
CA SER A 168 -12.04 -11.19 6.93
C SER A 168 -11.93 -10.28 5.71
N MET A 169 -11.53 -9.02 5.89
CA MET A 169 -11.30 -8.09 4.80
C MET A 169 -9.88 -7.56 4.87
N GLU A 170 -9.32 -7.31 3.69
CA GLU A 170 -8.02 -6.66 3.58
C GLU A 170 -8.17 -5.14 3.61
N CYS A 171 -7.15 -4.45 4.12
CA CYS A 171 -7.17 -2.99 4.24
C CYS A 171 -7.46 -2.30 2.90
N TYR A 172 -6.92 -2.85 1.81
CA TYR A 172 -7.12 -2.33 0.46
C TYR A 172 -8.58 -2.40 -0.01
N ALA A 173 -9.43 -3.25 0.58
CA ALA A 173 -10.84 -3.35 0.20
C ALA A 173 -11.62 -2.03 0.42
N CYS A 174 -11.16 -1.20 1.35
CA CYS A 174 -11.75 0.11 1.63
C CYS A 174 -10.77 1.28 1.38
N HIS A 175 -9.46 1.06 1.50
CA HIS A 175 -8.47 2.13 1.48
C HIS A 175 -7.64 2.23 0.21
N ALA A 176 -7.63 1.21 -0.66
CA ALA A 176 -6.79 1.30 -1.84
C ALA A 176 -7.43 2.19 -2.90
N ASP A 177 -6.71 3.27 -3.19
CA ASP A 177 -6.94 4.14 -4.36
C ASP A 177 -6.21 3.62 -5.62
N TRP A 178 -5.56 2.47 -5.52
CA TRP A 178 -4.81 1.81 -6.59
C TRP A 178 -5.14 0.31 -6.66
N ALA A 179 -4.96 -0.28 -7.84
CA ALA A 179 -5.06 -1.73 -8.04
C ALA A 179 -3.97 -2.18 -9.01
N PRO A 180 -3.40 -3.40 -8.85
CA PRO A 180 -2.44 -3.93 -9.80
C PRO A 180 -3.07 -3.99 -11.19
N GLN A 181 -2.41 -3.33 -12.15
CA GLN A 181 -2.97 -3.17 -13.48
C GLN A 181 -2.56 -4.32 -14.40
N CYS A 182 -3.50 -4.71 -15.26
CA CYS A 182 -3.34 -5.73 -16.28
C CYS A 182 -2.56 -5.26 -17.53
N TYR A 183 -2.27 -3.95 -17.59
CA TYR A 183 -1.57 -3.30 -18.70
C TYR A 183 -0.14 -3.85 -18.85
N GLY A 184 0.21 -4.24 -20.08
CA GLY A 184 1.51 -4.83 -20.40
C GLY A 184 1.61 -6.35 -20.18
N CYS A 185 0.70 -6.94 -19.39
CA CYS A 185 0.60 -8.39 -19.21
C CYS A 185 -0.35 -9.03 -20.24
N HIS A 186 -1.58 -8.51 -20.33
CA HIS A 186 -2.61 -8.99 -21.27
C HIS A 186 -3.54 -7.89 -21.75
N VAL A 187 -3.49 -6.70 -21.14
CA VAL A 187 -4.16 -5.52 -21.66
C VAL A 187 -3.12 -4.66 -22.38
N THR A 188 -3.41 -4.27 -23.61
CA THR A 188 -2.58 -3.38 -24.43
C THR A 188 -3.35 -2.12 -24.78
N MET A 189 -2.64 -1.00 -24.90
CA MET A 189 -3.20 0.29 -25.30
C MET A 189 -2.60 0.71 -26.63
N ASP A 190 -3.45 0.91 -27.63
CA ASP A 190 -3.04 1.36 -28.96
C ASP A 190 -3.34 2.85 -29.16
N TYR A 191 -2.29 3.67 -29.08
CA TYR A 191 -2.34 5.13 -29.27
C TYR A 191 -2.18 5.58 -30.73
N SER A 192 -2.31 4.69 -31.71
CA SER A 192 -2.29 5.10 -33.12
C SER A 192 -3.41 6.11 -33.42
N LYS A 193 -3.10 7.03 -34.34
CA LYS A 193 -3.89 8.25 -34.57
C LYS A 193 -5.38 7.96 -34.77
N GLY A 194 -6.23 8.67 -34.03
CA GLY A 194 -7.68 8.59 -34.12
C GLY A 194 -8.33 7.47 -33.30
N LYS A 195 -7.53 6.66 -32.59
CA LYS A 195 -8.07 5.66 -31.65
C LYS A 195 -8.46 6.32 -30.33
N MET A 196 -9.70 6.06 -29.93
CA MET A 196 -10.29 6.57 -28.71
C MET A 196 -11.09 5.44 -28.06
N ASP A 197 -10.99 5.32 -26.75
CA ASP A 197 -11.72 4.33 -25.97
C ASP A 197 -12.08 4.89 -24.59
N VAL A 198 -12.87 4.13 -23.83
CA VAL A 198 -13.31 4.53 -22.50
C VAL A 198 -12.11 4.80 -21.60
N ASP A 199 -12.10 5.99 -21.02
CA ASP A 199 -11.08 6.39 -20.05
C ASP A 199 -11.63 6.20 -18.64
N TRP A 200 -11.39 5.03 -18.07
CA TRP A 200 -11.84 4.67 -16.72
C TRP A 200 -11.30 5.61 -15.65
N ILE A 201 -10.16 6.27 -15.87
CA ILE A 201 -9.55 7.21 -14.93
C ILE A 201 -10.21 8.57 -15.00
N LYS A 202 -10.40 9.07 -16.22
CA LYS A 202 -11.12 10.33 -16.42
C LYS A 202 -12.57 10.20 -15.94
N ASN A 203 -13.18 9.03 -16.09
CA ASN A 203 -14.47 8.71 -15.48
C ASN A 203 -14.40 8.68 -13.96
N ALA A 204 -13.47 7.93 -13.36
CA ALA A 204 -13.32 7.87 -11.90
C ALA A 204 -13.09 9.26 -11.26
N ASN A 205 -12.33 10.14 -11.93
CA ASN A 205 -12.07 11.51 -11.47
C ASN A 205 -13.19 12.51 -11.83
N SER A 206 -14.28 12.06 -12.46
CA SER A 206 -15.41 12.91 -12.86
C SER A 206 -16.61 12.83 -11.91
N ALA A 207 -16.42 12.30 -10.71
CA ALA A 207 -17.48 12.16 -9.71
C ALA A 207 -18.18 13.51 -9.45
N GLY A 208 -19.50 13.53 -9.67
CA GLY A 208 -20.35 14.69 -9.45
C GLY A 208 -20.70 14.89 -7.97
N PRO A 209 -21.46 15.95 -7.64
CA PRO A 209 -21.95 16.20 -6.27
C PRO A 209 -22.85 15.08 -5.71
N ASP A 210 -23.40 14.23 -6.58
CA ASP A 210 -24.19 13.05 -6.26
C ASP A 210 -23.33 11.78 -6.04
N GLY A 211 -22.01 11.90 -6.19
CA GLY A 211 -21.05 10.80 -6.07
C GLY A 211 -21.00 9.87 -7.30
N LEU A 212 -21.78 10.15 -8.35
CA LEU A 212 -21.76 9.34 -9.58
C LEU A 212 -20.71 9.87 -10.55
N THR A 213 -20.02 8.96 -11.23
CA THR A 213 -19.06 9.24 -12.29
C THR A 213 -19.76 9.38 -13.64
N ALA A 214 -19.06 9.91 -14.66
CA ALA A 214 -19.65 10.18 -15.97
C ALA A 214 -20.15 8.93 -16.73
N ASP A 215 -19.77 7.73 -16.31
CA ASP A 215 -20.28 6.43 -16.77
C ASP A 215 -21.47 5.90 -15.95
N GLY A 216 -21.88 6.57 -14.89
CA GLY A 216 -23.01 6.19 -14.04
C GLY A 216 -24.38 6.12 -14.73
N PRO A 217 -24.73 7.01 -15.69
CA PRO A 217 -26.00 6.92 -16.40
C PRO A 217 -26.07 5.72 -17.34
N VAL A 218 -27.19 4.99 -17.28
CA VAL A 218 -27.44 3.80 -18.11
C VAL A 218 -27.36 4.16 -19.60
N GLY A 219 -26.56 3.39 -20.35
CA GLY A 219 -26.39 3.55 -21.80
C GLY A 219 -25.27 4.52 -22.20
N THR A 220 -24.53 5.08 -21.24
CA THR A 220 -23.29 5.80 -21.52
C THR A 220 -22.09 4.86 -21.35
N ASN A 221 -21.00 5.13 -22.07
CA ASN A 221 -19.70 4.50 -21.84
C ASN A 221 -18.75 5.50 -21.15
N GLY A 222 -19.30 6.54 -20.53
CA GLY A 222 -18.53 7.64 -19.94
C GLY A 222 -17.65 8.43 -20.91
N LEU A 223 -16.64 9.08 -20.33
CA LEU A 223 -15.63 9.87 -21.00
C LEU A 223 -14.63 8.97 -21.73
N LYS A 224 -14.17 9.44 -22.89
CA LYS A 224 -13.14 8.80 -23.69
C LYS A 224 -11.85 9.61 -23.71
N SER A 225 -10.74 8.92 -23.89
CA SER A 225 -9.44 9.53 -24.18
C SER A 225 -8.73 8.78 -25.30
N ALA A 226 -7.59 9.31 -25.73
CA ALA A 226 -6.81 8.72 -26.81
C ALA A 226 -6.23 7.38 -26.36
N GLY A 227 -6.23 6.41 -27.28
CA GLY A 227 -5.84 5.03 -27.00
C GLY A 227 -7.03 4.08 -27.14
N LYS A 228 -6.80 2.90 -27.74
CA LYS A 228 -7.76 1.79 -27.75
C LYS A 228 -7.26 0.66 -26.87
N ALA A 229 -8.06 0.24 -25.89
CA ALA A 229 -7.73 -0.90 -25.06
C ALA A 229 -8.03 -2.21 -25.82
N SER A 230 -7.16 -3.21 -25.67
CA SER A 230 -7.44 -4.58 -26.08
C SER A 230 -6.93 -5.56 -25.02
N GLU A 231 -7.72 -6.57 -24.72
CA GLU A 231 -7.38 -7.63 -23.76
C GLU A 231 -7.19 -8.97 -24.49
N THR A 232 -6.10 -9.67 -24.21
CA THR A 232 -5.78 -10.97 -24.84
C THR A 232 -6.29 -12.17 -24.05
N ARG A 233 -6.83 -11.97 -22.84
CA ARG A 233 -7.50 -13.03 -22.08
C ARG A 233 -8.91 -13.24 -22.66
N SER A 234 -9.10 -14.36 -23.34
CA SER A 234 -10.42 -14.96 -23.51
C SER A 234 -10.74 -15.75 -22.24
N TYR A 235 -11.80 -15.35 -21.54
CA TYR A 235 -12.40 -16.13 -20.44
C TYR A 235 -12.93 -17.48 -20.97
#